data_AF-A0A2H5V0C3-F1
#
_entry.id   AF-A0A2H5V0C3-F1
#
_cell.length_a   1.000
_cell.length_b   1.000
_cell.length_c   1.000
_cell.angle_alpha   90.00
_cell.angle_beta   90.00
_cell.angle_gamma   90.00
#
_symmetry.space_group_name_H-M   'P 1'
#
loop_
_entity.id
_entity.type
_entity.pdbx_description
1 polymer ?
#
loop_
_entity_poly.entity_id
_entity_poly.type
_entity_poly.pdbx_seq_one_letter_code
_entity_poly.pdbx_strand_id
1 'polypeptide(L)'
;MASVGHVLIASLGDSPAVVTESRDELSRSGIPITKVVTLYTREVRRYFILLYLDFLYGEYGGRVELVGVPLDMDDVEKTGDCLIYRETLLKTVMKEMESRSVHILISGGRKSMAVDATLVALACGLKEIYHVKLPRGGVLRGQSIPSLYDLERYLSLRPPEALMEQITSICHPRIRESILLRIPLPLLSNEERFKIIGYITTGKGG
;
A
#
# COMPACT_ATOMS: atom_id res chain seq x y z
N MET A 1 15.86 19.67 14.33
CA MET A 1 14.70 18.80 14.60
C MET A 1 14.94 17.51 13.85
N ALA A 2 15.01 16.35 14.52
CA ALA A 2 15.11 15.09 13.81
C ALA A 2 13.90 14.97 12.88
N SER A 3 14.12 14.75 11.59
CA SER A 3 13.02 14.56 10.65
C SER A 3 12.24 13.32 11.10
N VAL A 4 10.98 13.50 11.48
CA VAL A 4 10.06 12.39 11.70
C VAL A 4 10.03 11.57 10.41
N GLY A 5 10.44 10.30 10.46
CA GLY A 5 10.51 9.46 9.26
C GLY A 5 9.14 9.39 8.59
N HIS A 6 9.09 9.22 7.27
CA HIS A 6 7.83 9.10 6.54
C HIS A 6 7.56 7.66 6.12
N VAL A 7 6.31 7.23 6.25
CA VAL A 7 5.86 5.89 5.84
C VAL A 7 4.67 5.99 4.89
N LEU A 8 4.73 5.20 3.82
CA LEU A 8 3.60 4.98 2.92
C LEU A 8 2.91 3.68 3.32
N ILE A 9 1.62 3.75 3.64
CA ILE A 9 0.78 2.58 3.89
C ILE A 9 -0.14 2.39 2.69
N ALA A 10 -0.13 1.21 2.10
CA ALA A 10 -0.90 0.92 0.88
C ALA A 10 -1.63 -0.41 0.99
N SER A 11 -2.82 -0.47 0.41
CA SER A 11 -3.47 -1.74 0.11
C SER A 11 -3.01 -2.25 -1.23
N LEU A 12 -2.64 -3.53 -1.30
CA LEU A 12 -2.10 -4.12 -2.50
C LEU A 12 -3.20 -4.76 -3.35
N GLY A 13 -3.16 -4.49 -4.65
CA GLY A 13 -3.96 -5.19 -5.65
C GLY A 13 -3.09 -6.02 -6.59
N ASP A 14 -3.52 -6.20 -7.83
CA ASP A 14 -2.78 -6.91 -8.87
C ASP A 14 -1.69 -6.06 -9.57
N SER A 15 -1.57 -4.81 -9.17
CA SER A 15 -0.77 -3.78 -9.83
C SER A 15 0.26 -3.21 -8.84
N PRO A 16 1.37 -3.90 -8.57
CA PRO A 16 2.39 -3.45 -7.61
C PRO A 16 2.96 -2.06 -7.95
N ALA A 17 2.98 -1.70 -9.23
CA ALA A 17 3.39 -0.38 -9.73
C ALA A 17 2.71 0.81 -9.05
N VAL A 18 1.48 0.67 -8.53
CA VAL A 18 0.83 1.78 -7.82
C VAL A 18 1.59 2.16 -6.56
N VAL A 19 2.24 1.21 -5.89
CA VAL A 19 2.95 1.40 -4.63
C VAL A 19 4.27 2.12 -4.87
N THR A 20 5.07 1.61 -5.80
CA THR A 20 6.36 2.18 -6.21
C THR A 20 6.19 3.59 -6.76
N GLU A 21 5.24 3.78 -7.69
CA GLU A 21 4.97 5.09 -8.27
C GLU A 21 4.57 6.12 -7.21
N SER A 22 3.69 5.74 -6.27
CA SER A 22 3.30 6.62 -5.17
C SER A 22 4.50 7.01 -4.30
N ARG A 23 5.35 6.04 -3.99
CA ARG A 23 6.54 6.26 -3.18
C ARG A 23 7.49 7.23 -3.87
N ASP A 24 7.68 7.07 -5.17
CA ASP A 24 8.62 7.87 -5.94
C ASP A 24 8.09 9.28 -6.18
N GLU A 25 6.80 9.45 -6.48
CA GLU A 25 6.15 10.76 -6.59
C GLU A 25 6.18 11.53 -5.26
N LEU A 26 5.92 10.87 -4.13
CA LEU A 26 6.06 11.50 -2.81
C LEU A 26 7.50 11.93 -2.56
N SER A 27 8.47 11.08 -2.90
CA SER A 27 9.89 11.39 -2.74
C SER A 27 10.33 12.56 -3.62
N ARG A 28 9.89 12.61 -4.90
CA ARG A 28 10.10 13.73 -5.83
C ARG A 28 9.48 15.02 -5.30
N SER A 29 8.36 14.92 -4.59
CA SER A 29 7.67 16.04 -3.94
C SER A 29 8.29 16.47 -2.59
N GLY A 30 9.45 15.92 -2.22
CA GLY A 30 10.17 16.28 -0.99
C GLY A 30 9.69 15.55 0.27
N ILE A 31 8.88 14.50 0.13
CA ILE A 31 8.44 13.63 1.24
C ILE A 31 9.26 12.34 1.19
N PRO A 32 10.35 12.22 1.98
CA PRO A 32 11.28 11.09 1.87
C PRO A 32 10.70 9.83 2.52
N ILE A 33 9.99 9.02 1.72
CA ILE A 33 9.45 7.73 2.17
C ILE A 33 10.60 6.74 2.37
N THR A 34 10.90 6.44 3.63
CA THR A 34 11.93 5.47 4.05
C THR A 34 11.36 4.10 4.39
N LYS A 35 10.03 4.01 4.55
CA LYS A 35 9.32 2.77 4.83
C LYS A 35 8.03 2.69 4.02
N VAL A 36 7.71 1.50 3.53
CA VAL A 36 6.44 1.18 2.90
C VAL A 36 5.84 -0.01 3.64
N VAL A 37 4.55 0.10 3.99
CA VAL A 37 3.78 -1.00 4.59
C VAL A 37 2.66 -1.36 3.64
N THR A 38 2.61 -2.61 3.18
CA THR A 38 1.57 -3.09 2.26
C THR A 38 0.67 -4.10 2.94
N LEU A 39 -0.63 -3.83 2.96
CA LEU A 39 -1.65 -4.79 3.36
C LEU A 39 -2.05 -5.63 2.14
N TYR A 40 -2.07 -6.96 2.26
CA TYR A 40 -2.36 -7.84 1.13
C TYR A 40 -3.14 -9.09 1.56
N THR A 41 -4.03 -9.57 0.69
CA THR A 41 -4.75 -10.85 0.86
C THR A 41 -3.95 -12.02 0.30
N ARG A 42 -4.39 -13.26 0.52
CA ARG A 42 -3.67 -14.43 -0.01
C ARG A 42 -3.63 -14.43 -1.55
N GLU A 43 -4.69 -13.98 -2.23
CA GLU A 43 -4.77 -13.94 -3.70
C GLU A 43 -3.69 -13.07 -4.33
N VAL A 44 -3.35 -11.94 -3.68
CA VAL A 44 -2.38 -10.97 -4.21
C VAL A 44 -0.99 -11.09 -3.57
N ARG A 45 -0.75 -12.13 -2.74
CA ARG A 45 0.54 -12.37 -2.07
C ARG A 45 1.72 -12.42 -3.04
N ARG A 46 1.54 -13.00 -4.23
CA ARG A 46 2.59 -13.02 -5.27
C ARG A 46 3.06 -11.62 -5.68
N TYR A 47 2.16 -10.65 -5.74
CA TYR A 47 2.51 -9.26 -6.07
C TYR A 47 3.24 -8.57 -4.92
N PHE A 48 2.97 -8.98 -3.67
CA PHE A 48 3.76 -8.53 -2.54
C PHE A 48 5.19 -9.06 -2.63
N ILE A 49 5.38 -10.33 -3.01
CA ILE A 49 6.72 -10.89 -3.18
C ILE A 49 7.48 -10.16 -4.30
N LEU A 50 6.82 -9.80 -5.39
CA LEU A 50 7.43 -8.97 -6.44
C LEU A 50 7.95 -7.63 -5.89
N LEU A 51 7.09 -6.91 -5.16
CA LEU A 51 7.50 -5.67 -4.49
C LEU A 51 8.66 -5.92 -3.52
N TYR A 52 8.60 -6.98 -2.72
CA TYR A 52 9.63 -7.29 -1.75
C TYR A 52 10.99 -7.51 -2.41
N LEU A 53 11.04 -8.28 -3.49
CA LEU A 53 12.26 -8.52 -4.25
C LEU A 53 12.78 -7.24 -4.93
N ASP A 54 11.88 -6.40 -5.46
CA ASP A 54 12.27 -5.11 -6.05
C ASP A 54 12.81 -4.14 -4.99
N PHE A 55 12.17 -4.06 -3.82
CA PHE A 55 12.64 -3.23 -2.72
C PHE A 55 13.99 -3.68 -2.17
N LEU A 56 14.24 -4.99 -2.16
CA LEU A 56 15.48 -5.56 -1.63
C LEU A 56 16.63 -5.51 -2.65
N TYR A 57 16.37 -5.87 -3.92
CA TYR A 57 17.41 -6.09 -4.93
C TYR A 57 17.27 -5.24 -6.19
N GLY A 58 16.10 -4.66 -6.44
CA GLY A 58 15.77 -3.86 -7.62
C GLY A 58 16.11 -2.39 -7.43
N GLU A 59 15.20 -1.51 -7.86
CA GLU A 59 15.45 -0.06 -7.96
C GLU A 59 15.84 0.56 -6.60
N TYR A 60 15.24 0.07 -5.51
CA TYR A 60 15.48 0.61 -4.17
C TYR A 60 16.71 0.01 -3.48
N GLY A 61 17.16 -1.19 -3.88
CA GLY A 61 18.38 -1.83 -3.37
C GLY A 61 18.52 -1.83 -1.83
N GLY A 62 17.43 -2.08 -1.10
CA GLY A 62 17.39 -2.12 0.35
C GLY A 62 17.38 -0.77 1.06
N ARG A 63 17.36 0.36 0.34
CA ARG A 63 17.35 1.72 0.93
C ARG A 63 15.99 2.12 1.52
N VAL A 64 14.93 1.39 1.16
CA VAL A 64 13.56 1.62 1.64
C VAL A 64 13.09 0.31 2.26
N GLU A 65 12.64 0.37 3.51
CA GLU A 65 12.09 -0.81 4.20
C GLU A 65 10.71 -1.13 3.62
N LEU A 66 10.50 -2.38 3.15
CA LEU A 66 9.17 -2.88 2.80
C LEU A 66 8.69 -3.89 3.85
N VAL A 67 7.51 -3.63 4.42
CA VAL A 67 6.85 -4.52 5.37
C VAL A 67 5.53 -5.00 4.81
N GLY A 68 5.33 -6.32 4.82
CA GLY A 68 4.08 -6.96 4.49
C GLY A 68 3.18 -7.17 5.69
N VAL A 69 1.91 -6.79 5.60
CA VAL A 69 0.88 -7.09 6.59
C VAL A 69 -0.16 -8.00 5.92
N PRO A 70 -0.05 -9.34 6.09
CA PRO A 70 -1.02 -10.25 5.51
C PRO A 70 -2.39 -10.08 6.17
N LEU A 71 -3.43 -10.03 5.35
CA LEU A 71 -4.82 -10.13 5.76
C LEU A 71 -5.20 -11.61 5.76
N ASP A 72 -5.77 -12.10 6.87
CA ASP A 72 -6.14 -13.51 7.03
C ASP A 72 -7.42 -13.88 6.27
N MET A 73 -7.38 -13.70 4.94
CA MET A 73 -8.48 -13.91 4.01
C MET A 73 -7.93 -14.13 2.58
N ASP A 74 -8.68 -14.83 1.74
CA ASP A 74 -8.29 -15.05 0.35
C ASP A 74 -8.42 -13.76 -0.47
N ASP A 75 -9.56 -13.08 -0.35
CA ASP A 75 -9.83 -11.76 -0.87
C ASP A 75 -10.92 -11.05 -0.03
N VAL A 76 -11.19 -9.77 -0.32
CA VAL A 76 -12.21 -8.95 0.36
C VAL A 76 -13.53 -9.02 -0.43
N GLU A 77 -14.44 -9.90 -0.02
CA GLU A 77 -15.71 -10.14 -0.75
C GLU A 77 -16.96 -9.83 0.08
N LYS A 78 -16.91 -10.02 1.40
CA LYS A 78 -18.05 -9.84 2.31
C LYS A 78 -17.77 -8.78 3.38
N THR A 79 -18.83 -8.33 4.04
CA THR A 79 -18.75 -7.31 5.11
C THR A 79 -17.78 -7.67 6.24
N GLY A 80 -17.65 -8.96 6.57
CA GLY A 80 -16.70 -9.43 7.58
C GLY A 80 -15.24 -9.19 7.16
N ASP A 81 -14.92 -9.30 5.87
CA ASP A 81 -13.57 -9.08 5.36
C ASP A 81 -13.21 -7.58 5.42
N CYS A 82 -14.17 -6.70 5.11
CA CYS A 82 -14.03 -5.26 5.29
C CYS A 82 -13.75 -4.87 6.75
N LEU A 83 -14.35 -5.58 7.72
CA LEU A 83 -14.07 -5.36 9.14
C LEU A 83 -12.61 -5.73 9.47
N ILE A 84 -12.17 -6.93 9.08
CA ILE A 84 -10.79 -7.39 9.30
C ILE A 84 -9.79 -6.41 8.67
N TYR A 85 -10.06 -5.96 7.44
CA TYR A 85 -9.24 -4.97 6.75
C TYR A 85 -9.16 -3.65 7.51
N ARG A 86 -10.30 -3.06 7.91
CA ARG A 86 -10.34 -1.79 8.63
C ARG A 86 -9.60 -1.85 9.97
N GLU A 87 -9.82 -2.91 10.76
CA GLU A 87 -9.13 -3.08 12.03
C GLU A 87 -7.62 -3.24 11.85
N THR A 88 -7.21 -4.02 10.86
CA THR A 88 -5.78 -4.24 10.56
C THR A 88 -5.12 -2.95 10.10
N LEU A 89 -5.78 -2.20 9.22
CA LEU A 89 -5.29 -0.91 8.74
C LEU A 89 -5.23 0.11 9.89
N LEU A 90 -6.25 0.20 10.73
CA LEU A 90 -6.27 1.11 11.88
C LEU A 90 -5.09 0.83 12.83
N LYS A 91 -4.91 -0.44 13.22
CA LYS A 91 -3.77 -0.84 14.07
C LYS A 91 -2.43 -0.50 13.43
N THR A 92 -2.30 -0.73 12.12
CA THR A 92 -1.07 -0.43 11.36
C THR A 92 -0.78 1.07 11.33
N VAL A 93 -1.78 1.89 11.02
CA VAL A 93 -1.66 3.35 10.99
C VAL A 93 -1.30 3.89 12.37
N MET A 94 -2.03 3.49 13.42
CA MET A 94 -1.78 3.95 14.79
C MET A 94 -0.35 3.62 15.25
N LYS A 95 0.11 2.40 15.01
CA LYS A 95 1.48 1.96 15.34
C LYS A 95 2.54 2.83 14.65
N GLU A 96 2.37 3.11 13.37
CA GLU A 96 3.37 3.91 12.66
C GLU A 96 3.33 5.40 13.05
N MET A 97 2.15 5.94 13.38
CA MET A 97 2.00 7.33 13.84
C MET A 97 2.73 7.63 15.16
N GLU A 98 3.10 6.60 15.96
CA GLU A 98 3.89 6.78 17.18
C GLU A 98 5.29 7.36 16.92
N SER A 99 5.83 7.18 15.70
CA SER A 99 7.20 7.59 15.36
C SER A 99 7.38 8.17 13.96
N ARG A 100 6.35 8.14 13.11
CA ARG A 100 6.44 8.50 11.69
C ARG A 100 5.25 9.36 11.24
N SER A 101 5.47 10.11 10.16
CA SER A 101 4.40 10.74 9.39
C SER A 101 3.81 9.72 8.43
N VAL A 102 2.50 9.46 8.54
CA VAL A 102 1.81 8.43 7.75
C VAL A 102 1.15 9.02 6.52
N HIS A 103 1.36 8.36 5.39
CA HIS A 103 0.74 8.63 4.10
C HIS A 103 -0.05 7.39 3.66
N ILE A 104 -1.32 7.51 3.29
CA ILE A 104 -2.15 6.37 2.87
C ILE A 104 -2.40 6.41 1.37
N LEU A 105 -2.10 5.31 0.68
CA LEU A 105 -2.45 5.09 -0.72
C LEU A 105 -3.71 4.22 -0.85
N ILE A 106 -4.69 4.71 -1.61
CA ILE A 106 -5.99 4.04 -1.83
C ILE A 106 -6.20 3.50 -3.25
N SER A 107 -5.11 3.33 -4.03
CA SER A 107 -5.19 2.88 -5.44
C SER A 107 -5.19 1.37 -5.64
N GLY A 108 -4.81 0.58 -4.64
CA GLY A 108 -4.76 -0.87 -4.74
C GLY A 108 -5.87 -1.58 -3.97
N GLY A 109 -6.08 -2.85 -4.32
CA GLY A 109 -7.11 -3.71 -3.74
C GLY A 109 -8.51 -3.52 -4.33
N ARG A 110 -9.52 -4.08 -3.65
CA ARG A 110 -10.93 -3.93 -4.02
C ARG A 110 -11.41 -2.51 -3.73
N LYS A 111 -12.38 -2.01 -4.51
CA LYS A 111 -12.91 -0.64 -4.37
C LYS A 111 -13.44 -0.33 -2.97
N SER A 112 -14.02 -1.31 -2.28
CA SER A 112 -14.46 -1.20 -0.88
C SER A 112 -13.31 -0.81 0.05
N MET A 113 -12.10 -1.34 -0.18
CA MET A 113 -10.92 -1.06 0.63
C MET A 113 -10.49 0.41 0.56
N ALA A 114 -10.77 1.13 -0.54
CA ALA A 114 -10.50 2.56 -0.65
C ALA A 114 -11.43 3.38 0.25
N VAL A 115 -12.71 3.00 0.34
CA VAL A 115 -13.69 3.62 1.25
C VAL A 115 -13.28 3.37 2.69
N ASP A 116 -12.97 2.11 3.01
CA ASP A 116 -12.53 1.70 4.34
C ASP A 116 -11.23 2.38 4.77
N ALA A 117 -10.26 2.53 3.86
CA ALA A 117 -9.03 3.28 4.11
C ALA A 117 -9.29 4.76 4.39
N THR A 118 -10.25 5.36 3.68
CA THR A 118 -10.66 6.75 3.92
C THR A 118 -11.26 6.90 5.32
N LEU A 119 -12.09 5.95 5.75
CA LEU A 119 -12.65 5.94 7.12
C LEU A 119 -11.54 5.84 8.18
N VAL A 120 -10.56 4.95 7.98
CA VAL A 120 -9.42 4.84 8.89
C VAL A 120 -8.59 6.12 8.91
N ALA A 121 -8.33 6.72 7.74
CA ALA A 121 -7.61 7.99 7.64
C ALA A 121 -8.30 9.11 8.43
N LEU A 122 -9.63 9.22 8.31
CA LEU A 122 -10.45 10.16 9.07
C LEU A 122 -10.39 9.89 10.58
N ALA A 123 -10.55 8.64 10.99
CA ALA A 123 -10.45 8.21 12.40
C ALA A 123 -9.10 8.60 13.02
N CYS A 124 -8.01 8.43 12.27
CA CYS A 124 -6.66 8.80 12.69
C CYS A 124 -6.37 10.30 12.60
N GLY A 125 -7.26 11.10 12.01
CA GLY A 125 -7.06 12.54 11.81
C GLY A 125 -5.99 12.88 10.78
N LEU A 126 -5.82 12.02 9.76
CA LEU A 126 -4.96 12.34 8.62
C LEU A 126 -5.57 13.47 7.80
N LYS A 127 -4.72 14.34 7.25
CA LYS A 127 -5.15 15.50 6.46
C LYS A 127 -5.48 15.17 5.01
N GLU A 128 -4.96 14.04 4.54
CA GLU A 128 -5.09 13.60 3.16
C GLU A 128 -4.85 12.12 3.00
N ILE A 129 -5.30 11.62 1.86
CA ILE A 129 -4.95 10.33 1.29
C ILE A 129 -4.48 10.52 -0.14
N TYR A 130 -3.84 9.50 -0.71
CA TYR A 130 -3.28 9.55 -2.05
C TYR A 130 -3.91 8.52 -2.97
N HIS A 131 -4.02 8.87 -4.24
CA HIS A 131 -4.50 8.00 -5.29
C HIS A 131 -3.66 8.19 -6.56
N VAL A 132 -2.99 7.16 -7.02
CA VAL A 132 -2.37 7.10 -8.34
C VAL A 132 -3.42 6.81 -9.40
N LYS A 133 -3.44 7.66 -10.43
CA LYS A 133 -4.16 7.42 -11.69
C LYS A 133 -3.20 6.80 -12.69
N LEU A 134 -3.37 5.50 -12.97
CA LEU A 134 -2.64 4.84 -14.06
C LEU A 134 -3.33 5.14 -15.41
N PRO A 135 -2.57 5.45 -16.48
CA PRO A 135 -3.14 5.62 -17.81
C PRO A 135 -3.89 4.37 -18.30
N ARG A 136 -4.94 4.58 -19.09
CA ARG A 136 -5.67 3.48 -19.75
C ARG A 136 -4.69 2.72 -20.65
N GLY A 137 -4.47 1.43 -20.37
CA GLY A 137 -3.55 0.55 -21.11
C GLY A 137 -2.14 0.41 -20.52
N GLY A 138 -1.81 1.13 -19.44
CA GLY A 138 -0.47 1.09 -18.81
C GLY A 138 -0.27 0.00 -17.75
N VAL A 139 -1.27 -0.85 -17.51
CA VAL A 139 -1.15 -1.94 -16.54
C VAL A 139 -0.78 -3.20 -17.30
N LEU A 140 0.50 -3.55 -17.28
CA LEU A 140 0.86 -4.97 -17.37
C LEU A 140 0.28 -5.59 -16.09
N ARG A 141 -0.97 -6.07 -16.16
CA ARG A 141 -1.48 -6.99 -15.14
C ARG A 141 -0.40 -8.06 -15.03
N GLY A 142 0.17 -8.27 -13.85
CA GLY A 142 1.30 -9.19 -13.67
C GLY A 142 0.91 -10.67 -13.86
N GLN A 143 -0.09 -10.95 -14.69
CA GLN A 143 -0.76 -12.23 -14.85
C GLN A 143 -0.09 -13.14 -15.89
N SER A 144 0.99 -12.73 -16.56
CA SER A 144 1.52 -13.48 -17.70
C SER A 144 3.04 -13.67 -17.71
N ILE A 145 3.66 -14.00 -16.56
CA ILE A 145 5.06 -14.43 -16.58
C ILE A 145 5.22 -15.82 -15.92
N PRO A 146 5.65 -16.85 -16.68
CA PRO A 146 5.91 -18.20 -16.16
C PRO A 146 6.92 -18.26 -15.00
N SER A 147 7.78 -17.26 -14.85
CA SER A 147 8.74 -17.15 -13.74
C SER A 147 8.10 -16.79 -12.39
N LEU A 148 6.82 -16.41 -12.36
CA LEU A 148 6.10 -16.04 -11.14
C LEU A 148 5.68 -17.25 -10.29
N TYR A 149 5.72 -18.47 -10.85
CA TYR A 149 5.26 -19.68 -10.18
C TYR A 149 6.22 -20.19 -9.07
N ASP A 150 7.42 -19.63 -8.93
CA ASP A 150 8.41 -20.00 -7.89
C ASP A 150 9.03 -18.78 -7.18
N LEU A 151 8.30 -17.67 -7.07
CA LEU A 151 8.83 -16.45 -6.43
C LEU A 151 9.20 -16.66 -4.95
N GLU A 152 8.51 -17.56 -4.26
CA GLU A 152 8.72 -17.81 -2.83
C GLU A 152 10.14 -18.29 -2.52
N ARG A 153 10.74 -19.07 -3.41
CA ARG A 153 12.11 -19.55 -3.27
C ARG A 153 13.11 -18.40 -3.13
N TYR A 154 12.82 -17.26 -3.74
CA TYR A 154 13.69 -16.08 -3.71
C TYR A 154 13.49 -15.19 -2.49
N LEU A 155 12.60 -15.55 -1.56
CA LEU A 155 12.55 -14.88 -0.26
C LEU A 155 13.81 -15.15 0.57
N SER A 156 14.52 -16.25 0.29
CA SER A 156 15.77 -16.62 0.96
C SER A 156 17.00 -16.62 0.04
N LEU A 157 16.84 -16.31 -1.24
CA LEU A 157 17.88 -16.36 -2.26
C LEU A 157 17.81 -15.15 -3.18
N ARG A 158 18.95 -14.68 -3.68
CA ARG A 158 18.96 -13.60 -4.68
C ARG A 158 18.36 -14.11 -6.01
N PRO A 159 17.37 -13.42 -6.60
CA PRO A 159 16.86 -13.77 -7.93
C PRO A 159 17.92 -13.63 -9.02
N PRO A 160 17.88 -14.46 -10.09
CA PRO A 160 18.66 -14.24 -11.30
C PRO A 160 18.37 -12.89 -11.94
N GLU A 161 19.35 -12.31 -12.64
CA GLU A 161 19.24 -10.98 -13.27
C GLU A 161 18.05 -10.88 -14.23
N ALA A 162 17.85 -11.87 -15.10
CA ALA A 162 16.71 -11.89 -16.03
C ALA A 162 15.34 -11.88 -15.32
N LEU A 163 15.23 -12.45 -14.13
CA LEU A 163 14.01 -12.37 -13.32
C LEU A 163 13.88 -10.98 -12.68
N MET A 164 14.98 -10.40 -12.19
CA MET A 164 14.97 -9.04 -11.65
C MET A 164 14.54 -8.00 -12.69
N GLU A 165 15.00 -8.10 -13.94
CA GLU A 165 14.56 -7.21 -15.02
C GLU A 165 13.04 -7.27 -15.22
N GLN A 166 12.45 -8.47 -15.16
CA GLN A 166 11.00 -8.65 -15.25
C GLN A 166 10.28 -8.06 -14.04
N ILE A 167 10.78 -8.32 -12.82
CA ILE A 167 10.22 -7.77 -11.57
C ILE A 167 10.22 -6.24 -11.63
N THR A 168 11.36 -5.65 -11.98
CA THR A 168 11.50 -4.19 -12.10
C THR A 168 10.60 -3.64 -13.20
N SER A 169 10.41 -4.33 -14.34
CA SER A 169 9.47 -3.88 -15.37
C SER A 169 8.00 -3.86 -14.92
N ILE A 170 7.62 -4.78 -14.02
CA ILE A 170 6.28 -4.86 -13.43
C ILE A 170 6.10 -3.80 -12.33
N CYS A 171 7.12 -3.59 -11.50
CA CYS A 171 7.07 -2.63 -10.40
C CYS A 171 7.29 -1.19 -10.88
N HIS A 172 8.04 -0.98 -11.96
CA HIS A 172 8.40 0.33 -12.49
C HIS A 172 8.09 0.42 -13.99
N PRO A 173 6.82 0.25 -14.40
CA PRO A 173 6.46 0.44 -15.78
C PRO A 173 6.80 1.88 -16.16
N ARG A 174 7.41 2.07 -17.34
CA ARG A 174 7.75 3.40 -17.88
C ARG A 174 6.49 4.17 -18.27
N ILE A 175 5.74 4.62 -17.28
CA ILE A 175 4.52 5.40 -17.45
C ILE A 175 4.93 6.86 -17.67
N ARG A 176 4.53 7.42 -18.82
CA ARG A 176 4.88 8.81 -19.17
C ARG A 176 4.11 9.86 -18.37
N GLU A 177 2.94 9.49 -17.84
CA GLU A 177 2.03 10.38 -17.11
C GLU A 177 1.36 9.61 -15.95
N SER A 178 2.13 9.25 -14.93
CA SER A 178 1.56 8.92 -13.63
C SER A 178 1.25 10.22 -12.90
N ILE A 179 0.04 10.33 -12.35
CA ILE A 179 -0.33 11.47 -11.50
C ILE A 179 -0.73 10.91 -10.15
N LEU A 180 0.07 11.23 -9.13
CA LEU A 180 -0.29 11.04 -7.74
C LEU A 180 -1.26 12.16 -7.34
N LEU A 181 -2.53 11.81 -7.14
CA LEU A 181 -3.54 12.73 -6.65
C LEU A 181 -3.51 12.76 -5.12
N ARG A 182 -3.41 13.97 -4.57
CA ARG A 182 -3.61 14.24 -3.15
C ARG A 182 -5.07 14.59 -2.92
N ILE A 183 -5.76 13.80 -2.12
CA ILE A 183 -7.18 13.99 -1.79
C ILE A 183 -7.25 14.53 -0.35
N PRO A 184 -7.62 15.81 -0.16
CA PRO A 184 -7.74 16.38 1.18
C PRO A 184 -8.93 15.75 1.93
N LEU A 185 -8.76 15.55 3.23
CA LEU A 185 -9.80 15.07 4.13
C LEU A 185 -10.34 16.20 5.02
N PRO A 186 -11.63 16.18 5.39
CA PRO A 186 -12.16 17.11 6.38
C PRO A 186 -11.47 16.94 7.74
N LEU A 187 -11.28 18.05 8.44
CA LEU A 187 -10.83 18.04 9.82
C LEU A 187 -11.99 17.69 10.74
N LEU A 188 -11.85 16.60 11.48
CA LEU A 188 -12.85 16.12 12.43
C LEU A 188 -12.44 16.44 13.86
N SER A 189 -13.42 16.75 14.70
CA SER A 189 -13.25 16.85 16.14
C SER A 189 -12.84 15.50 16.75
N ASN A 190 -12.33 15.52 17.99
CA ASN A 190 -12.01 14.28 18.71
C ASN A 190 -13.24 13.38 18.86
N GLU A 191 -14.40 13.95 19.15
CA GLU A 191 -15.64 13.19 19.33
C GLU A 191 -16.07 12.47 18.04
N GLU A 192 -16.03 13.17 16.91
CA GLU A 192 -16.34 12.57 15.59
C GLU A 192 -15.35 11.45 15.25
N ARG A 193 -14.06 11.65 15.53
CA ARG A 193 -13.05 10.60 15.32
C ARG A 193 -13.30 9.38 16.20
N PHE A 194 -13.64 9.55 17.47
CA PHE A 194 -13.99 8.44 18.36
C PHE A 194 -15.23 7.68 17.89
N LYS A 195 -16.24 8.37 17.34
CA LYS A 195 -17.42 7.72 16.73
C LYS A 195 -17.02 6.85 15.54
N ILE A 196 -16.15 7.34 14.65
CA ILE A 196 -15.66 6.55 13.51
C ILE A 196 -14.81 5.36 13.99
N ILE A 197 -13.96 5.53 15.00
CA ILE A 197 -13.20 4.42 15.59
C ILE A 197 -14.15 3.34 16.11
N GLY A 198 -15.20 3.73 16.85
CA GLY A 198 -16.22 2.78 17.32
C GLY A 198 -16.92 2.02 16.17
N TYR A 199 -17.22 2.71 15.07
CA TYR A 199 -17.78 2.07 13.87
C TYR A 199 -16.79 1.10 13.20
N ILE A 200 -15.51 1.47 13.14
CA ILE A 200 -14.44 0.62 12.59
C ILE A 200 -14.30 -0.67 13.41
N THR A 201 -14.33 -0.60 14.74
CA THR A 201 -14.06 -1.76 15.61
C THR A 201 -15.28 -2.62 15.89
N THR A 202 -16.50 -2.09 15.76
CA THR A 202 -17.73 -2.85 16.11
C THR A 202 -18.59 -3.22 14.91
N GLY A 203 -18.37 -2.57 13.76
CA GLY A 203 -19.21 -2.73 12.58
C GLY A 203 -20.65 -2.23 12.74
N LYS A 204 -21.01 -1.62 13.88
CA LYS A 204 -22.33 -1.05 14.15
C LYS A 204 -22.21 0.47 14.20
N GLY A 205 -22.97 1.16 13.35
CA GLY A 205 -23.18 2.60 13.48
C GLY A 205 -24.03 2.83 14.73
N GLY A 206 -23.57 3.70 15.62
CA GLY A 206 -24.37 4.18 16.76
C GLY A 206 -25.58 4.96 16.30
#